data_AF-A0A5C5ZII7-F1
#
_entry.id   AF-A0A5C5ZII7-F1
#
_cell.length_a   1.000
_cell.length_b   1.000
_cell.length_c   1.000
_cell.angle_alpha   90.00
_cell.angle_beta   90.00
_cell.angle_gamma   90.00
#
_symmetry.space_group_name_H-M   'P 1'
#
loop_
_entity.id
_entity.type
_entity.pdbx_description
1 polymer ?
#
loop_
_entity_poly.entity_id
_entity_poly.type
_entity_poly.pdbx_seq_one_letter_code
_entity_poly.pdbx_strand_id
1 'polypeptide(L)'
;MINVDAPKPRVLSLRTTRDHRRGWVISAFPPLNPQLEMLQQMAGYFIYTLDGNAFSQLTTSPTDDQAMVIAKYLQESVGDSKLFPSNLSKLAGAIKTRLSSPDWYGDLNEEDAEIWDHFVFSLRDDVGKAVGISFACTDYESVYWDCAEECVAQGAGMFKEPEFGSSGYRFHGELAHDYGYHRIYSIFDPETVKRLAEQLSMVEAHFANLPDDGDGCVREQFFEGLLKPIGDAAARGRYIFIQTDT
;
A
#
# COMPACT_ATOMS: atom_id res chain seq x y z
N MET A 1 32.20 -43.41 26.83
CA MET A 1 32.39 -42.94 25.45
C MET A 1 31.13 -43.25 24.68
N ILE A 2 30.26 -42.26 24.50
CA ILE A 2 29.13 -42.32 23.57
C ILE A 2 29.36 -41.14 22.62
N ASN A 3 29.66 -41.48 21.38
CA ASN A 3 29.82 -40.56 20.27
C ASN A 3 28.41 -40.26 19.75
N VAL A 4 27.99 -39.01 19.77
CA VAL A 4 26.72 -38.59 19.16
C VAL A 4 27.08 -37.68 18.01
N ASP A 5 27.08 -38.25 16.80
CA ASP A 5 27.26 -37.53 15.55
C ASP A 5 26.13 -36.50 15.39
N ALA A 6 26.49 -35.22 15.28
CA ALA A 6 25.56 -34.18 14.88
C ALA A 6 25.12 -34.41 13.42
N PRO A 7 23.82 -34.29 13.09
CA PRO A 7 23.37 -34.46 11.71
C PRO A 7 23.95 -33.33 10.85
N LYS A 8 24.70 -33.71 9.80
CA LYS A 8 25.19 -32.76 8.78
C LYS A 8 23.98 -32.13 8.06
N PRO A 9 23.97 -30.81 7.83
CA PRO A 9 22.90 -30.16 7.08
C PRO A 9 22.83 -30.73 5.66
N ARG A 10 21.65 -31.19 5.24
CA ARG A 10 21.36 -31.57 3.85
C ARG A 10 21.13 -30.29 3.04
N VAL A 11 22.09 -29.95 2.19
CA VAL A 11 21.92 -28.95 1.13
C VAL A 11 21.12 -29.60 0.00
N LEU A 12 19.91 -29.12 -0.28
CA LEU A 12 18.98 -29.72 -1.25
C LEU A 12 18.90 -28.97 -2.59
N SER A 13 19.42 -27.74 -2.68
CA SER A 13 19.63 -27.09 -3.97
C SER A 13 20.87 -26.20 -3.97
N LEU A 14 21.62 -26.26 -5.07
CA LEU A 14 22.73 -25.38 -5.37
C LEU A 14 22.28 -24.55 -6.58
N ARG A 15 22.05 -23.25 -6.41
CA ARG A 15 21.89 -22.34 -7.55
C ARG A 15 23.25 -21.74 -7.88
N THR A 16 23.67 -21.91 -9.13
CA THR A 16 24.90 -21.34 -9.66
C THR A 16 24.54 -20.14 -10.54
N THR A 17 24.85 -18.93 -10.08
CA THR A 17 24.78 -17.72 -10.91
C THR A 17 26.18 -17.33 -11.37
N ARG A 18 26.27 -16.95 -12.65
CA ARG A 18 27.54 -16.58 -13.29
C ARG A 18 27.75 -15.07 -13.15
N ASP A 19 28.61 -14.67 -12.23
CA ASP A 19 29.10 -13.28 -12.14
C ASP A 19 30.18 -13.07 -13.22
N HIS A 20 29.94 -12.12 -14.12
CA HIS A 20 30.83 -11.79 -15.24
C HIS A 20 32.21 -11.26 -14.84
N ARG A 21 32.46 -10.96 -13.55
CA ARG A 21 33.78 -10.50 -13.06
C ARG A 21 34.45 -11.43 -12.06
N ARG A 22 33.76 -12.43 -11.48
CA ARG A 22 34.32 -13.23 -10.36
C ARG A 22 34.13 -14.76 -10.45
N GLY A 23 33.58 -15.29 -11.54
CA GLY A 23 33.36 -16.73 -11.68
C GLY A 23 32.13 -17.24 -10.93
N TRP A 24 31.98 -18.56 -10.80
CA TRP A 24 30.81 -19.20 -10.21
C TRP A 24 30.75 -18.97 -8.69
N VAL A 25 29.68 -18.34 -8.21
CA VAL A 25 29.39 -18.21 -6.77
C VAL A 25 28.34 -19.24 -6.40
N ILE A 26 28.64 -20.05 -5.38
CA ILE A 26 27.68 -20.99 -4.77
C ILE A 26 27.19 -20.36 -3.48
N SER A 27 25.93 -19.93 -3.46
CA SER A 27 25.27 -19.44 -2.25
C SER A 27 24.36 -20.54 -1.70
N ALA A 28 24.62 -20.98 -0.47
CA ALA A 28 23.73 -21.88 0.26
C ALA A 28 22.75 -21.05 1.09
N PHE A 29 21.48 -21.03 0.69
CA PHE A 29 20.41 -20.50 1.53
C PHE A 29 19.82 -21.66 2.36
N PRO A 30 19.54 -21.47 3.66
CA PRO A 30 18.71 -22.43 4.39
C PRO A 30 17.32 -22.47 3.75
N PRO A 31 16.65 -23.64 3.69
CA PRO A 31 15.30 -23.72 3.18
C PRO A 31 14.38 -22.90 4.11
N LEU A 32 13.67 -21.92 3.54
CA LEU A 32 12.54 -21.30 4.20
C LEU A 32 11.47 -22.38 4.46
N ASN A 33 10.73 -22.23 5.55
CA ASN A 33 9.60 -23.12 5.86
C ASN A 33 8.60 -23.05 4.69
N PRO A 34 8.12 -24.19 4.13
CA PRO A 34 7.11 -24.18 3.07
C PRO A 34 5.83 -23.41 3.44
N GLN A 35 5.51 -23.31 4.74
CA GLN A 35 4.41 -22.45 5.21
C GLN A 35 4.74 -20.95 5.14
N LEU A 36 6.02 -20.56 5.26
CA LEU A 36 6.47 -19.19 5.04
C LEU A 36 6.52 -18.84 3.54
N GLU A 37 6.88 -19.80 2.67
CA GLU A 37 6.74 -19.62 1.21
C GLU A 37 5.27 -19.48 0.80
N MET A 38 4.36 -20.27 1.38
CA MET A 38 2.91 -20.09 1.17
C MET A 38 2.36 -18.78 1.75
N LEU A 39 2.81 -18.34 2.92
CA LEU A 39 2.35 -17.07 3.50
C LEU A 39 2.87 -15.85 2.72
N GLN A 40 4.09 -15.90 2.19
CA GLN A 40 4.60 -14.89 1.25
C GLN A 40 3.84 -14.91 -0.09
N GLN A 41 3.27 -16.05 -0.49
CA GLN A 41 2.39 -16.18 -1.66
C GLN A 41 0.94 -15.71 -1.41
N MET A 42 0.56 -15.39 -0.16
CA MET A 42 -0.79 -14.93 0.18
C MET A 42 -0.86 -13.44 0.56
N ALA A 43 0.28 -12.78 0.72
CA ALA A 43 0.34 -11.35 0.95
C ALA A 43 0.20 -10.61 -0.39
N GLY A 44 -0.62 -9.58 -0.40
CA GLY A 44 -0.98 -8.90 -1.63
C GLY A 44 -1.55 -7.52 -1.39
N TYR A 45 -1.99 -6.91 -2.49
CA TYR A 45 -2.53 -5.57 -2.51
C TYR A 45 -4.03 -5.62 -2.79
N PHE A 46 -4.79 -4.90 -1.99
CA PHE A 46 -6.14 -4.50 -2.33
C PHE A 46 -6.11 -3.10 -2.93
N ILE A 47 -6.67 -2.96 -4.12
CA ILE A 47 -6.69 -1.70 -4.85
C ILE A 47 -8.08 -1.10 -4.75
N TYR A 48 -8.15 0.16 -4.32
CA TYR A 48 -9.38 0.91 -4.25
C TYR A 48 -9.23 2.23 -4.99
N THR A 49 -10.32 2.70 -5.59
CA THR A 49 -10.35 4.01 -6.25
C THR A 49 -11.23 4.98 -5.47
N LEU A 50 -10.70 6.20 -5.29
CA LEU A 50 -11.38 7.29 -4.61
C LEU A 50 -11.91 8.31 -5.62
N ASP A 51 -13.05 8.94 -5.35
CA ASP A 51 -13.44 10.13 -6.10
C ASP A 51 -12.50 11.28 -5.74
N GLY A 52 -11.66 11.69 -6.69
CA GLY A 52 -10.66 12.72 -6.46
C GLY A 52 -11.24 14.11 -6.21
N ASN A 53 -12.43 14.41 -6.75
CA ASN A 53 -13.11 15.68 -6.50
C ASN A 53 -13.66 15.71 -5.08
N ALA A 54 -14.25 14.61 -4.62
CA ALA A 54 -14.77 14.51 -3.25
C ALA A 54 -13.62 14.61 -2.22
N PHE A 55 -12.51 13.90 -2.45
CA PHE A 55 -11.34 13.98 -1.56
C PHE A 55 -10.69 15.36 -1.58
N SER A 56 -10.57 15.97 -2.76
CA SER A 56 -10.07 17.34 -2.90
C SER A 56 -10.99 18.34 -2.19
N GLN A 57 -12.31 18.22 -2.28
CA GLN A 57 -13.25 19.07 -1.55
C GLN A 57 -13.08 18.91 -0.03
N LEU A 58 -12.98 17.67 0.46
CA LEU A 58 -12.76 17.37 1.88
C LEU A 58 -11.46 17.98 2.41
N THR A 59 -10.40 17.99 1.61
CA THR A 59 -9.05 18.46 1.96
C THR A 59 -8.75 19.90 1.50
N THR A 60 -9.77 20.66 1.10
CA THR A 60 -9.59 22.09 0.75
C THR A 60 -10.68 22.98 1.34
N SER A 61 -11.92 22.47 1.43
CA SER A 61 -13.06 23.18 1.97
C SER A 61 -14.06 22.21 2.61
N PRO A 62 -13.67 21.46 3.66
CA PRO A 62 -14.58 20.55 4.36
C PRO A 62 -15.79 21.29 4.92
N THR A 63 -16.96 20.66 4.88
CA THR A 63 -18.18 21.18 5.52
C THR A 63 -18.10 21.03 7.04
N ASP A 64 -18.95 21.75 7.78
CA ASP A 64 -19.02 21.60 9.23
C ASP A 64 -19.43 20.18 9.65
N ASP A 65 -20.33 19.56 8.88
CA ASP A 65 -20.77 18.18 9.11
C ASP A 65 -19.64 17.18 8.87
N GLN A 66 -18.88 17.34 7.78
CA GLN A 66 -17.70 16.50 7.49
C GLN A 66 -16.68 16.61 8.62
N ALA A 67 -16.35 17.83 9.05
CA ALA A 67 -15.41 18.06 10.15
C ALA A 67 -15.90 17.44 11.48
N MET A 68 -17.21 17.49 11.73
CA MET A 68 -17.83 16.90 12.92
C MET A 68 -17.76 15.36 12.91
N VAL A 69 -17.99 14.73 11.76
CA VAL A 69 -17.84 13.27 11.60
C VAL A 69 -16.41 12.85 11.89
N ILE A 70 -15.42 13.53 11.31
CA ILE A 70 -14.00 13.23 11.52
C ILE A 70 -13.61 13.44 12.98
N ALA A 71 -14.10 14.51 13.61
CA ALA A 71 -13.83 14.80 15.02
C ALA A 71 -14.31 13.68 15.95
N LYS A 72 -15.51 13.14 15.70
CA LYS A 72 -16.06 12.02 16.48
C LYS A 72 -15.19 10.77 16.31
N TYR A 73 -14.86 10.44 15.07
CA TYR A 73 -14.01 9.29 14.75
C TYR A 73 -12.65 9.37 15.45
N LEU A 74 -11.96 10.51 15.35
CA LEU A 74 -10.64 10.69 15.96
C LEU A 74 -10.71 10.67 17.49
N GLN A 75 -11.76 11.23 18.09
CA GLN A 75 -11.96 11.18 19.54
C GLN A 75 -12.18 9.75 20.04
N GLU A 76 -12.91 8.92 19.28
CA GLU A 76 -13.14 7.51 19.61
C GLU A 76 -11.91 6.62 19.36
N SER A 77 -11.17 6.90 18.29
CA SER A 77 -10.07 6.02 17.82
C SER A 77 -8.73 6.31 18.49
N VAL A 78 -8.44 7.58 18.78
CA VAL A 78 -7.16 8.02 19.37
C VAL A 78 -7.29 8.23 20.88
N GLY A 79 -8.51 8.41 21.39
CA GLY A 79 -8.76 8.68 22.81
C GLY A 79 -8.26 10.06 23.25
N ASP A 80 -7.85 10.17 24.51
CA ASP A 80 -7.34 11.41 25.10
C ASP A 80 -5.93 11.73 24.57
N SER A 81 -5.87 12.39 23.41
CA SER A 81 -4.63 12.98 22.91
C SER A 81 -4.40 14.37 23.50
N LYS A 82 -3.16 14.66 23.92
CA LYS A 82 -2.75 16.02 24.31
C LYS A 82 -2.69 16.98 23.12
N LEU A 83 -2.63 16.44 21.91
CA LEU A 83 -2.52 17.18 20.66
C LEU A 83 -3.88 17.73 20.20
N PHE A 84 -4.97 17.12 20.68
CA PHE A 84 -6.33 17.48 20.27
C PHE A 84 -7.18 18.10 21.38
N PRO A 85 -8.05 19.06 21.04
CA PRO A 85 -9.05 19.54 21.99
C PRO A 85 -10.00 18.40 22.40
N SER A 86 -10.20 18.21 23.71
CA SER A 86 -11.19 17.25 24.23
C SER A 86 -12.65 17.67 23.96
N ASN A 87 -12.88 18.95 23.64
CA ASN A 87 -14.18 19.44 23.24
C ASN A 87 -14.40 19.17 21.75
N LEU A 88 -15.42 18.36 21.44
CA LEU A 88 -15.72 17.91 20.08
C LEU A 88 -15.90 19.05 19.06
N SER A 89 -16.58 20.15 19.43
CA SER A 89 -16.77 21.29 18.53
C SER A 89 -15.46 22.03 18.26
N LYS A 90 -14.59 22.15 19.26
CA LYS A 90 -13.25 22.72 19.06
C LYS A 90 -12.37 21.80 18.20
N LEU A 91 -12.47 20.49 18.39
CA LEU A 91 -11.77 19.50 17.57
C LEU A 91 -12.23 19.57 16.10
N ALA A 92 -13.54 19.62 15.86
CA ALA A 92 -14.08 19.80 14.51
C ALA A 92 -13.57 21.10 13.85
N GLY A 93 -13.54 22.20 14.60
CA GLY A 93 -12.97 23.46 14.11
C GLY A 93 -11.47 23.36 13.78
N ALA A 94 -10.69 22.65 14.61
CA ALA A 94 -9.28 22.41 14.38
C ALA A 94 -9.04 21.53 13.14
N ILE A 95 -9.80 20.44 12.99
CA ILE A 95 -9.76 19.55 11.82
C ILE A 95 -10.09 20.32 10.55
N LYS A 96 -11.17 21.11 10.55
CA LYS A 96 -11.58 21.93 9.41
C LYS A 96 -10.46 22.90 9.00
N THR A 97 -9.87 23.58 9.97
CA THR A 97 -8.76 24.52 9.74
C THR A 97 -7.54 23.80 9.17
N ARG A 98 -7.19 22.64 9.74
CA ARG A 98 -6.05 21.85 9.31
C ARG A 98 -6.22 21.37 7.88
N LEU A 99 -7.33 20.67 7.59
CA LEU A 99 -7.65 20.17 6.26
C LEU A 99 -7.73 21.28 5.21
N SER A 100 -8.18 22.50 5.56
CA SER A 100 -8.23 23.62 4.62
C SER A 100 -6.87 24.30 4.36
N SER A 101 -5.80 23.84 5.01
CA SER A 101 -4.46 24.41 4.82
C SER A 101 -3.89 23.97 3.46
N PRO A 102 -3.12 24.83 2.75
CA PRO A 102 -2.54 24.50 1.44
C PRO A 102 -1.73 23.20 1.43
N ASP A 103 -1.09 22.90 2.56
CA ASP A 103 -0.50 21.60 2.82
C ASP A 103 -0.86 21.12 4.24
N TRP A 104 -1.98 20.41 4.36
CA TRP A 104 -2.49 19.94 5.65
C TRP A 104 -1.70 18.78 6.28
N TYR A 105 -0.68 18.23 5.60
CA TYR A 105 0.09 17.08 6.08
C TYR A 105 1.61 17.34 6.10
N GLY A 106 2.11 18.27 5.29
CA GLY A 106 3.55 18.43 5.04
C GLY A 106 4.41 18.86 6.23
N ASP A 107 3.81 19.43 7.28
CA ASP A 107 4.48 19.86 8.52
C ASP A 107 4.23 18.92 9.71
N LEU A 108 3.59 17.77 9.51
CA LEU A 108 3.36 16.79 10.58
C LEU A 108 4.67 16.10 10.99
N ASN A 109 4.86 15.90 12.30
CA ASN A 109 5.82 14.92 12.80
C ASN A 109 5.21 13.51 12.71
N GLU A 110 5.97 12.48 13.09
CA GLU A 110 5.53 11.08 13.00
C GLU A 110 4.30 10.77 13.86
N GLU A 111 4.24 11.25 15.11
CA GLU A 111 3.11 11.03 16.04
C GLU A 111 1.83 11.68 15.51
N ASP A 112 1.91 12.91 14.99
CA ASP A 112 0.76 13.56 14.37
C ASP A 112 0.36 12.87 13.06
N ALA A 113 1.33 12.46 12.24
CA ALA A 113 1.08 11.76 10.97
C ALA A 113 0.34 10.44 11.18
N GLU A 114 0.69 9.67 12.22
CA GLU A 114 -0.01 8.43 12.58
C GLU A 114 -1.50 8.66 12.85
N ILE A 115 -1.82 9.72 13.59
CA ILE A 115 -3.21 10.10 13.88
C ILE A 115 -3.99 10.46 12.60
N TRP A 116 -3.36 11.21 11.70
CA TRP A 116 -3.98 11.56 10.42
C TRP A 116 -4.06 10.35 9.48
N ASP A 117 -3.11 9.42 9.56
CA ASP A 117 -3.13 8.17 8.81
C ASP A 117 -4.28 7.27 9.26
N HIS A 118 -4.61 7.22 10.55
CA HIS A 118 -5.84 6.57 11.04
C HIS A 118 -7.09 7.13 10.37
N PHE A 119 -7.19 8.46 10.26
CA PHE A 119 -8.30 9.08 9.55
C PHE A 119 -8.32 8.70 8.06
N VAL A 120 -7.18 8.82 7.35
CA VAL A 120 -7.11 8.49 5.92
C VAL A 120 -7.48 7.04 5.67
N PHE A 121 -6.98 6.12 6.49
CA PHE A 121 -7.30 4.70 6.44
C PHE A 121 -8.80 4.43 6.68
N SER A 122 -9.42 5.18 7.60
CA SER A 122 -10.86 5.05 7.92
C SER A 122 -11.80 5.45 6.77
N LEU A 123 -11.30 6.17 5.76
CA LEU A 123 -12.12 6.61 4.64
C LEU A 123 -12.71 5.43 3.86
N ARG A 124 -12.12 4.24 3.89
CA ARG A 124 -12.68 3.06 3.20
C ARG A 124 -13.97 2.51 3.85
N ASP A 125 -14.25 2.91 5.09
CA ASP A 125 -15.33 2.37 5.92
C ASP A 125 -16.50 3.38 6.05
N ASP A 126 -17.31 3.25 7.10
CA ASP A 126 -18.48 4.10 7.36
C ASP A 126 -18.13 5.59 7.50
N VAL A 127 -16.90 5.91 7.95
CA VAL A 127 -16.42 7.28 8.06
C VAL A 127 -16.38 7.93 6.69
N GLY A 128 -15.80 7.27 5.68
CA GLY A 128 -15.77 7.78 4.31
C GLY A 128 -17.13 8.06 3.75
N LYS A 129 -18.04 7.09 3.89
CA LYS A 129 -19.43 7.25 3.46
C LYS A 129 -20.10 8.45 4.13
N ALA A 130 -19.87 8.64 5.43
CA ALA A 130 -20.43 9.76 6.18
C ALA A 130 -19.83 11.12 5.77
N VAL A 131 -18.58 11.16 5.30
CA VAL A 131 -17.96 12.38 4.76
C VAL A 131 -18.16 12.55 3.25
N GLY A 132 -18.94 11.67 2.60
CA GLY A 132 -19.24 11.75 1.16
C GLY A 132 -18.12 11.21 0.26
N ILE A 133 -17.18 10.46 0.81
CA ILE A 133 -16.15 9.74 0.08
C ILE A 133 -16.67 8.33 -0.23
N SER A 134 -16.56 7.92 -1.50
CA SER A 134 -16.92 6.57 -1.93
C SER A 134 -15.69 5.84 -2.46
N PHE A 135 -15.50 4.63 -1.94
CA PHE A 135 -14.51 3.70 -2.45
C PHE A 135 -15.19 2.78 -3.44
N ALA A 136 -14.61 2.68 -4.64
CA ALA A 136 -14.89 1.57 -5.53
C ALA A 136 -13.70 0.61 -5.44
N CYS A 137 -13.93 -0.58 -4.87
CA CYS A 137 -12.98 -1.67 -4.95
C CYS A 137 -12.83 -2.10 -6.40
N THR A 138 -11.65 -2.55 -6.78
CA THR A 138 -11.51 -3.30 -8.02
C THR A 138 -12.34 -4.57 -7.92
N ASP A 139 -13.06 -4.94 -8.98
CA ASP A 139 -13.78 -6.23 -9.02
C ASP A 139 -12.82 -7.43 -9.01
N TYR A 140 -11.52 -7.18 -9.15
CA TYR A 140 -10.45 -8.14 -9.01
C TYR A 140 -10.09 -8.34 -7.52
N GLU A 141 -9.76 -9.58 -7.15
CA GLU A 141 -9.31 -9.98 -5.81
C GLU A 141 -7.96 -9.30 -5.43
N SER A 142 -7.24 -9.85 -4.45
CA SER A 142 -5.91 -9.35 -4.10
C SER A 142 -4.90 -9.55 -5.23
N VAL A 143 -4.05 -8.55 -5.48
CA VAL A 143 -2.87 -8.69 -6.34
C VAL A 143 -1.69 -9.15 -5.49
N TYR A 144 -1.17 -10.34 -5.72
CA TYR A 144 -0.03 -10.85 -4.97
C TYR A 144 1.26 -10.07 -5.27
N TRP A 145 2.17 -10.06 -4.31
CA TRP A 145 3.44 -9.33 -4.42
C TRP A 145 4.31 -9.78 -5.59
N ASP A 146 4.23 -11.05 -6.00
CA ASP A 146 5.00 -11.58 -7.14
C ASP A 146 4.68 -10.84 -8.45
N CYS A 147 3.42 -10.45 -8.66
CA CYS A 147 3.01 -9.64 -9.79
C CYS A 147 3.66 -8.24 -9.78
N ALA A 148 3.71 -7.59 -8.61
CA ALA A 148 4.36 -6.29 -8.45
C ALA A 148 5.90 -6.40 -8.56
N GLU A 149 6.50 -7.44 -7.99
CA GLU A 149 7.94 -7.73 -8.12
C GLU A 149 8.34 -7.95 -9.57
N GLU A 150 7.53 -8.67 -10.35
CA GLU A 150 7.77 -8.87 -11.79
C GLU A 150 7.64 -7.53 -12.55
N CYS A 151 6.65 -6.70 -12.22
CA CYS A 151 6.55 -5.35 -12.79
C CYS A 151 7.84 -4.54 -12.55
N VAL A 152 8.37 -4.55 -11.32
CA VAL A 152 9.63 -3.88 -10.97
C VAL A 152 10.81 -4.46 -11.73
N ALA A 153 10.90 -5.79 -11.86
CA ALA A 153 11.96 -6.47 -12.60
C ALA A 153 11.98 -6.07 -14.09
N GLN A 154 10.82 -5.76 -14.67
CA GLN A 154 10.66 -5.28 -16.04
C GLN A 154 10.79 -3.74 -16.18
N GLY A 155 11.08 -3.01 -15.11
CA GLY A 155 11.38 -1.57 -15.13
C GLY A 155 10.26 -0.66 -14.62
N ALA A 156 9.14 -1.20 -14.14
CA ALA A 156 8.08 -0.43 -13.50
C ALA A 156 8.40 -0.19 -12.00
N GLY A 157 9.40 0.66 -11.73
CA GLY A 157 9.97 0.85 -10.39
C GLY A 157 9.02 1.44 -9.33
N MET A 158 7.87 2.00 -9.70
CA MET A 158 6.90 2.55 -8.73
C MET A 158 6.07 1.47 -8.01
N PHE A 159 6.17 0.20 -8.44
CA PHE A 159 5.50 -0.94 -7.82
C PHE A 159 6.34 -1.60 -6.72
N LYS A 160 7.43 -0.95 -6.33
CA LYS A 160 8.37 -1.47 -5.33
C LYS A 160 7.83 -1.24 -3.91
N GLU A 161 8.03 -2.23 -3.03
CA GLU A 161 7.85 -2.06 -1.59
C GLU A 161 8.99 -1.23 -0.94
N PRO A 162 8.67 -0.42 0.09
CA PRO A 162 7.34 -0.22 0.70
C PRO A 162 6.47 0.83 -0.01
N GLU A 163 6.97 1.50 -1.05
CA GLU A 163 6.33 2.67 -1.61
C GLU A 163 4.96 2.38 -2.23
N PHE A 164 4.79 1.20 -2.86
CA PHE A 164 3.55 0.88 -3.57
C PHE A 164 2.34 0.66 -2.65
N GLY A 165 2.49 -0.03 -1.51
CA GLY A 165 1.36 -0.34 -0.64
C GLY A 165 1.56 -0.08 0.85
N SER A 166 2.75 0.34 1.28
CA SER A 166 3.12 0.33 2.70
C SER A 166 3.79 1.64 3.19
N SER A 167 3.37 2.79 2.64
CA SER A 167 4.03 4.10 2.90
C SER A 167 3.12 5.22 3.44
N GLY A 168 1.85 4.93 3.69
CA GLY A 168 0.84 5.87 4.18
C GLY A 168 0.45 6.93 3.16
N TYR A 169 -0.06 8.08 3.65
CA TYR A 169 -0.47 9.17 2.77
C TYR A 169 0.74 9.87 2.13
N ARG A 170 1.63 10.44 2.94
CA ARG A 170 2.81 11.21 2.48
C ARG A 170 4.05 11.03 3.37
N PHE A 171 4.03 10.08 4.31
CA PHE A 171 5.14 9.86 5.23
C PHE A 171 5.98 8.65 4.77
N HIS A 172 7.04 8.93 4.00
CA HIS A 172 7.95 7.92 3.47
C HIS A 172 9.15 7.62 4.38
N GLY A 173 9.02 7.83 5.70
CA GLY A 173 10.09 7.56 6.67
C GLY A 173 10.42 6.07 6.80
N GLU A 174 11.59 5.74 7.38
CA GLU A 174 11.97 4.36 7.69
C GLU A 174 10.84 3.69 8.50
N LEU A 175 10.39 2.50 8.08
CA LEU A 175 9.43 1.68 8.81
C LEU A 175 9.94 1.49 10.25
N ALA A 176 9.37 2.21 11.20
CA ALA A 176 9.84 2.18 12.59
C ALA A 176 9.45 0.85 13.26
N HIS A 177 10.45 -0.04 13.35
CA HIS A 177 10.64 -1.13 14.31
C HIS A 177 9.64 -2.31 14.34
N ASP A 178 10.18 -3.45 14.77
CA ASP A 178 9.62 -4.83 14.84
C ASP A 178 8.22 -4.99 15.50
N TYR A 179 7.58 -3.91 16.00
CA TYR A 179 6.28 -3.93 16.68
C TYR A 179 5.46 -2.61 16.56
N GLY A 180 5.81 -1.69 15.64
CA GLY A 180 5.16 -0.38 15.47
C GLY A 180 3.93 -0.36 14.54
N TYR A 181 3.23 0.78 14.46
CA TYR A 181 2.17 1.04 13.48
C TYR A 181 2.72 0.88 12.06
N HIS A 182 2.51 -0.30 11.47
CA HIS A 182 2.84 -0.51 10.07
C HIS A 182 1.79 0.19 9.23
N ARG A 183 2.23 1.20 8.47
CA ARG A 183 1.40 1.78 7.40
C ARG A 183 1.20 0.67 6.37
N ILE A 184 0.07 -0.03 6.45
CA ILE A 184 -0.32 -1.10 5.52
C ILE A 184 -1.14 -0.53 4.35
N TYR A 185 -0.89 0.72 3.99
CA TYR A 185 -1.53 1.33 2.84
C TYR A 185 -0.61 2.38 2.20
N SER A 186 -0.88 2.73 0.95
CA SER A 186 -0.37 3.90 0.25
C SER A 186 -1.53 4.56 -0.51
N ILE A 187 -1.41 5.84 -0.81
CA ILE A 187 -2.39 6.56 -1.64
C ILE A 187 -1.71 7.44 -2.67
N PHE A 188 -2.24 7.40 -3.88
CA PHE A 188 -1.67 8.09 -5.03
C PHE A 188 -2.67 9.11 -5.56
N ASP A 189 -2.21 10.34 -5.71
CA ASP A 189 -2.95 11.39 -6.39
C ASP A 189 -3.12 11.12 -7.90
N PRO A 190 -4.05 11.80 -8.59
CA PRO A 190 -4.32 11.54 -10.00
C PRO A 190 -3.12 11.72 -10.95
N GLU A 191 -2.16 12.59 -10.64
CA GLU A 191 -0.94 12.73 -11.45
C GLU A 191 0.00 11.55 -11.22
N THR A 192 0.12 11.10 -9.98
CA THR A 192 0.88 9.90 -9.62
C THR A 192 0.26 8.62 -10.19
N VAL A 193 -1.07 8.51 -10.20
CA VAL A 193 -1.80 7.39 -10.82
C VAL A 193 -1.56 7.32 -12.33
N LYS A 194 -1.48 8.45 -13.03
CA LYS A 194 -1.12 8.46 -14.46
C LYS A 194 0.29 7.90 -14.70
N ARG A 195 1.26 8.26 -13.85
CA ARG A 195 2.63 7.73 -13.93
C ARG A 195 2.67 6.22 -13.66
N LEU A 196 1.87 5.72 -12.71
CA LEU A 196 1.70 4.28 -12.48
C LEU A 196 1.15 3.58 -13.73
N ALA A 197 0.09 4.13 -14.35
CA ALA A 197 -0.49 3.57 -15.57
C ALA A 197 0.52 3.54 -16.73
N GLU A 198 1.32 4.59 -16.91
CA GLU A 198 2.38 4.66 -17.91
C GLU A 198 3.42 3.54 -17.71
N GLN A 199 3.83 3.28 -16.47
CA GLN A 199 4.77 2.20 -16.17
C GLN A 199 4.20 0.80 -16.43
N LEU A 200 2.90 0.59 -16.16
CA LEU A 200 2.24 -0.68 -16.51
C LEU A 200 2.18 -0.90 -18.02
N SER A 201 1.85 0.13 -18.79
CA SER A 201 1.84 0.04 -20.26
C SER A 201 3.23 -0.29 -20.85
N MET A 202 4.32 0.11 -20.19
CA MET A 202 5.67 -0.24 -20.62
C MET A 202 5.98 -1.73 -20.49
N VAL A 203 5.40 -2.41 -19.50
CA VAL A 203 5.68 -3.82 -19.19
C VAL A 203 4.59 -4.76 -19.73
N GLU A 204 3.49 -4.23 -20.27
CA GLU A 204 2.35 -5.00 -20.79
C GLU A 204 2.74 -6.12 -21.77
N ALA A 205 3.67 -5.83 -22.68
CA ALA A 205 4.14 -6.81 -23.66
C ALA A 205 4.86 -8.00 -23.01
N HIS A 206 5.51 -7.81 -21.85
CA HIS A 206 6.11 -8.92 -21.10
C HIS A 206 5.03 -9.87 -20.60
N PHE A 207 4.03 -9.35 -19.86
CA PHE A 207 2.95 -10.15 -19.28
C PHE A 207 2.08 -10.82 -20.35
N ALA A 208 1.87 -10.18 -21.50
CA ALA A 208 1.17 -10.78 -22.63
C ALA A 208 1.86 -12.06 -23.17
N ASN A 209 3.17 -12.19 -22.98
CA ASN A 209 3.98 -13.34 -23.41
C ASN A 209 4.17 -14.41 -22.33
N LEU A 210 3.73 -14.16 -21.09
CA LEU A 210 3.73 -15.17 -20.04
C LEU A 210 2.70 -16.28 -20.35
N PRO A 211 2.97 -17.53 -19.95
CA PRO A 211 1.99 -18.59 -20.06
C PRO A 211 0.73 -18.24 -19.26
N ASP A 212 -0.41 -18.65 -19.79
CA ASP A 212 -1.69 -18.61 -19.10
C ASP A 212 -1.89 -19.96 -18.42
N ASP A 213 -1.51 -20.04 -17.14
CA ASP A 213 -1.62 -21.23 -16.30
C ASP A 213 -2.90 -21.26 -15.45
N GLY A 214 -3.87 -20.38 -15.75
CA GLY A 214 -5.21 -20.35 -15.18
C GLY A 214 -5.44 -19.24 -14.16
N ASP A 215 -6.58 -19.31 -13.48
CA ASP A 215 -7.05 -18.28 -12.56
C ASP A 215 -6.04 -17.98 -11.45
N GLY A 216 -5.82 -16.69 -11.19
CA GLY A 216 -4.88 -16.20 -10.19
C GLY A 216 -3.41 -16.23 -10.65
N CYS A 217 -3.14 -16.54 -11.91
CA CYS A 217 -1.78 -16.43 -12.44
C CYS A 217 -1.29 -14.98 -12.48
N VAL A 218 0.03 -14.81 -12.43
CA VAL A 218 0.69 -13.49 -12.51
C VAL A 218 0.24 -12.69 -13.74
N ARG A 219 -0.05 -13.37 -14.85
CA ARG A 219 -0.58 -12.74 -16.07
C ARG A 219 -1.97 -12.14 -15.83
N GLU A 220 -2.90 -12.90 -15.29
CA GLU A 220 -4.26 -12.41 -15.01
C GLU A 220 -4.24 -11.29 -13.97
N GLN A 221 -3.47 -11.47 -12.89
CA GLN A 221 -3.28 -10.46 -11.85
C GLN A 221 -2.75 -9.15 -12.43
N PHE A 222 -1.83 -9.21 -13.38
CA PHE A 222 -1.35 -8.02 -14.06
C PHE A 222 -2.47 -7.34 -14.86
N PHE A 223 -3.18 -8.06 -15.72
CA PHE A 223 -4.16 -7.45 -16.62
C PHE A 223 -5.41 -6.97 -15.89
N GLU A 224 -6.00 -7.82 -15.05
CA GLU A 224 -7.26 -7.54 -14.36
C GLU A 224 -7.06 -6.85 -13.01
N GLY A 225 -5.94 -7.14 -12.33
CA GLY A 225 -5.64 -6.62 -11.00
C GLY A 225 -4.80 -5.34 -10.94
N LEU A 226 -3.91 -5.10 -11.91
CA LEU A 226 -3.10 -3.87 -11.96
C LEU A 226 -3.47 -2.96 -13.14
N LEU A 227 -3.27 -3.44 -14.38
CA LEU A 227 -3.36 -2.64 -15.59
C LEU A 227 -4.74 -2.00 -15.76
N LYS A 228 -5.79 -2.82 -15.72
CA LYS A 228 -7.17 -2.35 -15.86
C LYS A 228 -7.59 -1.36 -14.77
N PRO A 229 -7.47 -1.66 -13.46
CA PRO A 229 -7.95 -0.75 -12.44
C PRO A 229 -7.13 0.54 -12.32
N ILE A 230 -5.81 0.46 -12.47
CA ILE A 230 -4.95 1.65 -12.46
C ILE A 230 -5.19 2.49 -13.73
N GLY A 231 -5.37 1.85 -14.88
CA GLY A 231 -5.74 2.51 -16.13
C GLY A 231 -7.10 3.22 -16.06
N ASP A 232 -8.11 2.56 -15.49
CA ASP A 232 -9.45 3.13 -15.28
C ASP A 232 -9.42 4.32 -14.32
N ALA A 233 -8.66 4.22 -13.23
CA ALA A 233 -8.47 5.32 -12.30
C ALA A 233 -7.76 6.51 -12.96
N ALA A 234 -6.70 6.26 -13.74
CA ALA A 234 -5.97 7.28 -14.48
C ALA A 234 -6.88 8.00 -15.49
N ALA A 235 -7.68 7.25 -16.25
CA ALA A 235 -8.60 7.79 -17.24
C ALA A 235 -9.70 8.67 -16.62
N ARG A 236 -10.12 8.35 -15.39
CA ARG A 236 -11.16 9.08 -14.65
C ARG A 236 -10.62 10.17 -13.72
N GLY A 237 -9.30 10.33 -13.63
CA GLY A 237 -8.66 11.29 -12.71
C GLY A 237 -8.93 10.98 -11.24
N ARG A 238 -8.96 9.68 -10.88
CA ARG A 238 -9.22 9.21 -9.52
C ARG A 238 -7.93 9.03 -8.73
N TYR A 239 -8.02 9.12 -7.40
CA TYR A 239 -6.95 8.65 -6.52
C TYR A 239 -7.03 7.13 -6.43
N ILE A 240 -5.91 6.50 -6.14
CA ILE A 240 -5.86 5.08 -5.78
C ILE A 240 -5.39 4.96 -4.34
N PHE A 241 -6.08 4.14 -3.58
CA PHE A 241 -5.68 3.67 -2.25
C PHE A 241 -5.27 2.21 -2.39
N ILE A 242 -4.01 1.91 -2.11
CA ILE A 242 -3.45 0.55 -2.10
C ILE A 242 -3.36 0.13 -0.65
N GLN A 243 -3.90 -1.02 -0.29
CA GLN A 243 -3.73 -1.61 1.02
C GLN A 243 -2.90 -2.89 0.89
N THR A 244 -1.88 -3.02 1.72
CA THR A 244 -1.12 -4.27 1.88
C THR A 244 -1.85 -5.19 2.86
N ASP A 245 -2.04 -6.45 2.46
CA ASP A 245 -2.45 -7.55 3.35
C ASP A 245 -1.22 -8.38 3.72
N THR A 246 -1.08 -8.71 5.00
CA THR A 246 0.10 -9.39 5.58
C THR A 246 -0.31 -10.61 6.39
#